data_AF-A0A5B7C5B4-F1
#
_entry.id   AF-A0A5B7C5B4-F1
#
_cell.length_a   1.000
_cell.length_b   1.000
_cell.length_c   1.000
_cell.angle_alpha   90.00
_cell.angle_beta   90.00
_cell.angle_gamma   90.00
#
_symmetry.space_group_name_H-M   'P 1'
#
loop_
_entity.id
_entity.type
_entity.pdbx_description
1 polymer ?
#
loop_
_entity_poly.entity_id
_entity_poly.type
_entity_poly.pdbx_seq_one_letter_code
_entity_poly.pdbx_strand_id
1 'polypeptide(L)'
;TFQHYRKMLFQPLASFLFLSLHLAVAYEDPRKSLCDDTTAYIANSTFATNLALALDTIRNSTAATGFNATTAGNPTAPVTALALCRTSLSLQDCQTCMDAATLGIRRACPNQTKAQVWYTLCMVRYSTVNFINKPDNTIAFMLYNVMDAPNQDSYDQTVKILMQKISDAAGLSNN
;
A
#
# COMPACT_ATOMS: atom_id res chain seq x y z
N THR A 1 56.98 45.71 -12.79
CA THR A 1 56.44 46.18 -11.49
C THR A 1 55.39 45.16 -11.06
N PHE A 2 55.77 44.10 -10.32
CA PHE A 2 55.65 43.99 -8.85
C PHE A 2 54.28 44.47 -8.35
N GLN A 3 53.48 43.79 -7.53
CA GLN A 3 53.47 42.46 -6.89
C GLN A 3 52.23 42.52 -5.95
N HIS A 4 51.50 41.40 -5.79
CA HIS A 4 50.85 40.97 -4.52
C HIS A 4 49.67 41.81 -3.94
N TYR A 5 48.58 41.28 -3.37
CA TYR A 5 48.28 40.02 -2.68
C TYR A 5 46.73 39.94 -2.52
N ARG A 6 46.07 38.81 -2.80
CA ARG A 6 45.70 37.73 -1.85
C ARG A 6 44.50 38.09 -0.94
N LYS A 7 43.44 37.25 -1.05
CA LYS A 7 42.20 37.07 -0.24
C LYS A 7 40.99 37.18 -1.18
N MET A 8 40.07 36.22 -1.31
CA MET A 8 39.63 35.17 -0.43
C MET A 8 39.17 33.99 -1.27
N LEU A 9 39.72 32.82 -0.98
CA LEU A 9 39.02 31.55 -1.19
C LEU A 9 37.82 31.57 -0.24
N PHE A 10 36.62 31.83 -0.76
CA PHE A 10 35.36 31.62 -0.05
C PHE A 10 34.40 30.90 -1.01
N GLN A 11 34.38 29.58 -0.85
CA GLN A 11 33.27 28.64 -1.07
C GLN A 11 32.27 28.89 -2.21
N PRO A 12 32.06 27.85 -3.04
CA PRO A 12 30.72 27.38 -3.35
C PRO A 12 30.53 25.97 -2.78
N LEU A 13 30.74 25.79 -1.47
CA LEU A 13 30.28 24.59 -0.75
C LEU A 13 28.73 24.55 -0.65
N ALA A 14 28.06 25.63 -1.03
CA ALA A 14 26.60 25.73 -1.03
C ALA A 14 25.92 25.06 -2.25
N SER A 15 26.66 24.77 -3.34
CA SER A 15 26.05 24.22 -4.57
C SER A 15 25.94 22.69 -4.58
N PHE A 16 26.61 21.98 -3.67
CA PHE A 16 26.49 20.51 -3.55
C PHE A 16 25.37 20.06 -2.59
N LEU A 17 24.84 20.94 -1.75
CA LEU A 17 23.74 20.62 -0.82
C LEU A 17 22.35 20.62 -1.48
N PHE A 18 22.21 21.16 -2.69
CA PHE A 18 20.94 21.18 -3.42
C PHE A 18 20.73 19.95 -4.33
N LEU A 19 21.76 19.12 -4.57
CA LEU A 19 21.61 17.90 -5.38
C LEU A 19 21.25 16.65 -4.56
N SER A 20 21.29 16.73 -3.24
CA SER A 20 20.93 15.63 -2.33
C SER A 20 19.45 15.61 -1.91
N LEU A 21 18.60 16.48 -2.48
CA LEU A 21 17.21 16.65 -2.05
C LEU A 21 16.14 16.19 -3.06
N HIS A 22 16.39 15.13 -3.85
CA HIS A 22 15.39 14.59 -4.79
C HIS A 22 15.25 13.06 -4.78
N LEU A 23 15.49 12.40 -3.64
CA LEU A 23 15.01 11.03 -3.42
C LEU A 23 14.19 10.91 -2.12
N ALA A 24 13.54 11.99 -1.69
CA ALA A 24 12.33 11.81 -0.91
C ALA A 24 11.26 11.33 -1.90
N VAL A 25 11.23 10.02 -2.16
CA VAL A 25 9.97 9.40 -2.59
C VAL A 25 9.00 9.77 -1.47
N ALA A 26 8.11 10.72 -1.73
CA ALA A 26 7.02 11.02 -0.81
C ALA A 26 6.17 9.76 -0.76
N TYR A 27 6.52 8.89 0.18
CA TYR A 27 5.81 7.67 0.45
C TYR A 27 4.46 8.10 1.03
N GLU A 28 3.36 7.86 0.30
CA GLU A 28 2.02 8.15 0.81
C GLU A 28 1.82 7.37 2.12
N ASP A 29 1.31 7.99 3.18
CA ASP A 29 0.88 7.22 4.34
C ASP A 29 -0.36 6.39 3.96
N PRO A 30 -0.59 5.21 4.58
CA PRO A 30 -1.80 4.45 4.31
C PRO A 30 -3.04 5.31 4.58
N ARG A 31 -3.99 5.33 3.64
CA ARG A 31 -5.32 5.93 3.82
C ARG A 31 -6.04 5.29 5.01
N LYS A 32 -5.80 4.00 5.20
CA LYS A 32 -6.25 3.25 6.36
C LYS A 32 -5.29 2.10 6.65
N SER A 33 -5.07 1.85 7.93
CA SER A 33 -4.44 0.64 8.44
C SER A 33 -5.40 -0.03 9.41
N LEU A 34 -5.50 -1.35 9.31
CA LEU A 34 -6.14 -2.21 10.30
C LEU A 34 -5.10 -3.23 10.75
N CYS A 35 -4.76 -3.15 12.03
CA CYS A 35 -3.86 -4.09 12.70
C CYS A 35 -4.72 -4.91 13.67
N ASP A 36 -4.56 -6.23 13.67
CA ASP A 36 -5.23 -7.09 14.64
C ASP A 36 -4.44 -7.09 15.96
N ASP A 37 -4.88 -6.28 16.92
CA ASP A 37 -4.20 -6.11 18.21
C ASP A 37 -4.39 -7.30 19.17
N THR A 38 -5.10 -8.35 18.76
CA THR A 38 -5.30 -9.55 19.58
C THR A 38 -4.13 -10.53 19.51
N THR A 39 -3.29 -10.43 18.47
CA THR A 39 -2.20 -11.39 18.23
C THR A 39 -0.93 -10.69 17.79
N ALA A 40 0.19 -11.02 18.43
CA ALA A 40 1.51 -10.50 18.08
C ALA A 40 2.52 -11.63 17.85
N TYR A 41 3.36 -11.50 16.82
CA TYR A 41 4.52 -12.36 16.61
C TYR A 41 5.78 -11.73 17.19
N ILE A 42 6.77 -12.58 17.47
CA ILE A 42 8.08 -12.15 17.96
C ILE A 42 9.02 -11.92 16.79
N ALA A 43 9.86 -10.89 16.87
CA ALA A 43 10.91 -10.64 15.87
C ALA A 43 11.80 -11.88 15.67
N ASN A 44 12.24 -12.12 14.44
CA ASN A 44 13.06 -13.27 14.03
C ASN A 44 12.41 -14.66 14.25
N SER A 45 11.11 -14.72 14.54
CA SER A 45 10.36 -15.98 14.54
C SER A 45 10.19 -16.55 13.13
N THR A 46 9.83 -17.83 13.02
CA THR A 46 9.46 -18.46 11.75
C THR A 46 8.36 -17.68 11.03
N PHE A 47 7.38 -17.16 11.77
CA PHE A 47 6.32 -16.32 11.21
C PHE A 47 6.88 -15.03 10.60
N ALA A 48 7.82 -14.35 11.27
CA ALA A 48 8.44 -13.13 10.76
C ALA A 48 9.15 -13.36 9.41
N THR A 49 9.90 -14.47 9.30
CA THR A 49 10.56 -14.87 8.05
C THR A 49 9.56 -15.21 6.96
N ASN A 50 8.50 -15.96 7.30
CA ASN A 50 7.44 -16.33 6.35
C ASN A 50 6.65 -15.10 5.88
N LEU A 51 6.43 -14.12 6.76
CA LEU A 51 5.79 -12.85 6.44
C LEU A 51 6.64 -12.02 5.48
N ALA A 52 7.94 -11.92 5.70
CA ALA A 52 8.85 -11.25 4.78
C ALA A 52 8.79 -11.88 3.38
N LEU A 53 8.85 -13.22 3.30
CA LEU A 53 8.73 -13.96 2.03
C LEU A 53 7.38 -13.71 1.34
N ALA A 54 6.27 -13.73 2.09
CA ALA A 54 4.94 -13.50 1.55
C ALA A 54 4.80 -12.09 0.97
N LEU A 55 5.29 -11.07 1.71
CA LEU A 55 5.25 -9.67 1.28
C LEU A 55 6.15 -9.43 0.07
N ASP A 56 7.36 -9.99 0.03
CA ASP A 56 8.26 -9.90 -1.14
C ASP A 56 7.65 -10.56 -2.37
N THR A 57 6.96 -11.69 -2.20
CA THR A 57 6.32 -12.40 -3.30
C THR A 57 5.24 -11.54 -3.97
N ILE A 58 4.31 -11.00 -3.18
CA ILE A 58 3.24 -10.14 -3.75
C ILE A 58 3.81 -8.82 -4.26
N ARG A 59 4.81 -8.23 -3.58
CA ARG A 59 5.48 -7.00 -4.04
C ARG A 59 6.03 -7.13 -5.46
N ASN A 60 6.64 -8.27 -5.78
CA ASN A 60 7.32 -8.48 -7.05
C ASN A 60 6.41 -9.00 -8.18
N SER A 61 5.20 -9.47 -7.86
CA SER A 61 4.34 -10.17 -8.83
C SER A 61 2.99 -9.49 -9.09
N THR A 62 2.49 -8.65 -8.16
CA THR A 62 1.19 -8.00 -8.32
C THR A 62 1.13 -7.03 -9.50
N ALA A 63 2.22 -6.34 -9.84
CA ALA A 63 2.21 -5.35 -10.93
C ALA A 63 1.92 -5.93 -12.32
N ALA A 64 2.25 -7.21 -12.54
CA ALA A 64 2.02 -7.87 -13.82
C ALA A 64 0.53 -8.14 -14.10
N THR A 65 -0.27 -8.34 -13.06
CA THR A 65 -1.66 -8.80 -13.17
C THR A 65 -2.65 -7.85 -12.51
N GLY A 66 -2.18 -6.89 -11.71
CA GLY A 66 -2.99 -6.06 -10.82
C GLY A 66 -3.51 -6.79 -9.57
N PHE A 67 -3.27 -8.10 -9.45
CA PHE A 67 -3.71 -8.94 -8.34
C PHE A 67 -2.75 -10.10 -8.10
N ASN A 68 -2.35 -10.33 -6.85
CA ASN A 68 -1.64 -11.56 -6.50
C ASN A 68 -2.04 -12.02 -5.10
N ALA A 69 -2.02 -13.34 -4.89
CA ALA A 69 -2.17 -13.95 -3.59
C ALA A 69 -1.17 -15.11 -3.44
N THR A 70 -0.63 -15.25 -2.24
CA THR A 70 0.34 -16.30 -1.92
C THR A 70 0.08 -16.86 -0.53
N THR A 71 0.45 -18.12 -0.33
CA THR A 71 0.67 -18.67 1.01
C THR A 71 2.13 -19.07 1.08
N ALA A 72 2.92 -18.31 1.83
CA ALA A 72 4.37 -18.48 1.87
C ALA A 72 4.85 -19.07 3.19
N GLY A 73 5.98 -19.77 3.11
CA GLY A 73 6.74 -20.21 4.25
C GLY A 73 6.51 -21.65 4.70
N ASN A 74 7.16 -22.01 5.81
CA ASN A 74 7.06 -23.34 6.40
C ASN A 74 5.61 -23.63 6.88
N PRO A 75 5.08 -24.86 6.70
CA PRO A 75 3.73 -25.25 7.14
C PRO A 75 3.41 -25.07 8.63
N THR A 76 4.42 -24.92 9.49
CA THR A 76 4.24 -24.69 10.94
C THR A 76 3.75 -23.29 11.28
N ALA A 77 4.01 -22.29 10.43
CA ALA A 77 3.61 -20.90 10.65
C ALA A 77 3.32 -20.18 9.31
N PRO A 78 2.36 -20.68 8.52
CA PRO A 78 2.12 -20.17 7.17
C PRO A 78 1.61 -18.72 7.22
N VAL A 79 1.96 -17.95 6.19
CA VAL A 79 1.42 -16.60 5.99
C VAL A 79 0.68 -16.55 4.67
N THR A 80 -0.62 -16.27 4.74
CA THR A 80 -1.41 -15.94 3.55
C THR A 80 -1.36 -14.44 3.35
N ALA A 81 -0.97 -14.01 2.16
CA ALA A 81 -0.94 -12.60 1.78
C ALA A 81 -1.60 -12.38 0.42
N LEU A 82 -2.18 -11.19 0.25
CA LEU A 82 -2.88 -10.78 -0.96
C LEU A 82 -2.63 -9.30 -1.20
N ALA A 83 -2.52 -8.93 -2.47
CA ALA A 83 -2.48 -7.55 -2.89
C ALA A 83 -3.30 -7.31 -4.15
N LEU A 84 -3.83 -6.09 -4.23
CA LEU A 84 -4.67 -5.59 -5.31
C LEU A 84 -4.20 -4.19 -5.68
N CYS A 85 -3.96 -3.94 -6.95
CA CYS A 85 -3.86 -2.59 -7.50
C CYS A 85 -5.22 -2.14 -8.02
N ARG A 86 -5.45 -0.83 -7.99
CA ARG A 86 -6.61 -0.22 -8.64
C ARG A 86 -6.59 -0.58 -10.13
N THR A 87 -7.76 -0.85 -10.69
CA THR A 87 -7.91 -1.13 -12.12
C THR A 87 -7.45 0.07 -12.96
N SER A 88 -6.88 -0.20 -14.14
CA SER A 88 -6.39 0.82 -15.09
C SER A 88 -5.09 1.54 -14.71
N LEU A 89 -4.33 1.05 -13.74
CA LEU A 89 -2.98 1.56 -13.47
C LEU A 89 -1.96 1.02 -14.45
N SER A 90 -0.94 1.83 -14.74
CA SER A 90 0.25 1.34 -15.41
C SER A 90 1.00 0.34 -14.51
N LEU A 91 1.81 -0.54 -15.11
CA LEU A 91 2.67 -1.46 -14.35
C LEU A 91 3.55 -0.70 -13.36
N GLN A 92 4.09 0.46 -13.76
CA GLN A 92 4.96 1.29 -12.93
C GLN A 92 4.23 1.89 -11.72
N ASP A 93 3.00 2.40 -11.92
CA ASP A 93 2.22 2.99 -10.82
C ASP A 93 1.80 1.91 -9.81
N CYS A 94 1.41 0.73 -10.32
CA CYS A 94 1.10 -0.41 -9.46
C CYS A 94 2.35 -0.86 -8.68
N GLN A 95 3.51 -1.02 -9.34
CA GLN A 95 4.76 -1.39 -8.66
C GLN A 95 5.17 -0.36 -7.60
N THR A 96 5.07 0.93 -7.92
CA THR A 96 5.38 2.01 -6.97
C THR A 96 4.47 1.95 -5.75
N CYS A 97 3.17 1.68 -5.95
CA CYS A 97 2.25 1.49 -4.83
C CYS A 97 2.56 0.22 -4.04
N MET A 98 2.94 -0.89 -4.69
CA MET A 98 3.29 -2.14 -4.02
C MET A 98 4.56 -2.01 -3.18
N ASP A 99 5.58 -1.35 -3.72
CA ASP A 99 6.79 -0.97 -2.98
C ASP A 99 6.44 -0.11 -1.78
N ALA A 100 5.46 0.77 -1.95
CA ALA A 100 4.95 1.52 -0.85
C ALA A 100 4.28 0.57 0.16
N ALA A 101 3.07 0.12 -0.14
CA ALA A 101 2.18 -0.59 0.78
C ALA A 101 2.81 -1.76 1.55
N THR A 102 3.73 -2.53 0.94
CA THR A 102 4.42 -3.63 1.63
C THR A 102 5.42 -3.16 2.70
N LEU A 103 6.04 -2.00 2.53
CA LEU A 103 6.81 -1.34 3.58
C LEU A 103 5.90 -0.68 4.62
N GLY A 104 4.81 -0.05 4.18
CA GLY A 104 3.85 0.66 5.03
C GLY A 104 3.13 -0.25 6.00
N ILE A 105 2.70 -1.42 5.56
CA ILE A 105 2.02 -2.39 6.44
C ILE A 105 2.92 -2.83 7.60
N ARG A 106 4.24 -2.97 7.36
CA ARG A 106 5.20 -3.29 8.42
C ARG A 106 5.45 -2.13 9.38
N ARG A 107 5.35 -0.89 8.90
CA ARG A 107 5.48 0.31 9.75
C ARG A 107 4.23 0.55 10.58
N ALA A 108 3.05 0.38 9.97
CA ALA A 108 1.77 0.60 10.62
C ALA A 108 1.41 -0.52 11.60
N CYS A 109 1.72 -1.77 11.26
CA CYS A 109 1.43 -2.96 12.07
C CYS A 109 2.74 -3.74 12.33
N PRO A 110 3.57 -3.30 13.30
CA PRO A 110 4.94 -3.78 13.45
C PRO A 110 5.07 -5.25 13.84
N ASN A 111 4.10 -5.78 14.60
CA ASN A 111 4.18 -7.12 15.17
C ASN A 111 2.87 -7.90 15.10
N GLN A 112 1.81 -7.38 14.47
CA GLN A 112 0.53 -8.07 14.38
C GLN A 112 0.58 -9.25 13.42
N THR A 113 -0.11 -10.34 13.74
CA THR A 113 -0.13 -11.54 12.87
C THR A 113 -1.18 -11.48 11.75
N LYS A 114 -2.04 -10.45 11.80
CA LYS A 114 -3.04 -10.13 10.78
C LYS A 114 -3.07 -8.60 10.61
N ALA A 115 -2.97 -8.16 9.36
CA ALA A 115 -3.04 -6.74 9.05
C ALA A 115 -3.54 -6.48 7.63
N GLN A 116 -4.07 -5.28 7.43
CA GLN A 116 -4.48 -4.78 6.12
C GLN A 116 -4.24 -3.28 6.03
N VAL A 117 -3.66 -2.84 4.90
CA VAL A 117 -3.49 -1.42 4.59
C VAL A 117 -4.10 -1.08 3.24
N TRP A 118 -4.62 0.14 3.14
CA TRP A 118 -5.15 0.72 1.92
C TRP A 118 -4.37 1.97 1.57
N TYR A 119 -3.96 2.03 0.32
CA TYR A 119 -3.42 3.18 -0.36
C TYR A 119 -4.42 3.66 -1.39
N THR A 120 -4.23 4.86 -1.94
CA THR A 120 -5.11 5.34 -3.02
C THR A 120 -5.08 4.42 -4.25
N LEU A 121 -3.95 3.76 -4.50
CA LEU A 121 -3.70 2.99 -5.71
C LEU A 121 -3.62 1.47 -5.50
N CYS A 122 -3.51 0.99 -4.26
CA CYS A 122 -3.40 -0.44 -3.97
C CYS A 122 -3.80 -0.80 -2.54
N MET A 123 -3.91 -2.10 -2.28
CA MET A 123 -4.19 -2.71 -0.97
C MET A 123 -3.20 -3.86 -0.74
N VAL A 124 -2.78 -4.04 0.50
CA VAL A 124 -2.06 -5.24 0.97
C VAL A 124 -2.74 -5.80 2.21
N ARG A 125 -2.93 -7.12 2.27
CA ARG A 125 -3.48 -7.86 3.42
C ARG A 125 -2.63 -9.09 3.70
N TYR A 126 -2.38 -9.39 4.97
CA TYR A 126 -1.84 -10.69 5.39
C TYR A 126 -2.52 -11.24 6.64
N SER A 127 -2.41 -12.55 6.84
CA SER A 127 -2.94 -13.27 8.00
C SER A 127 -2.26 -14.62 8.17
N THR A 128 -2.28 -15.16 9.39
CA THR A 128 -2.00 -16.57 9.70
C THR A 128 -3.05 -17.52 9.11
N VAL A 129 -4.28 -17.02 8.91
CA VAL A 129 -5.41 -17.79 8.38
C VAL A 129 -5.53 -17.58 6.88
N ASN A 130 -5.70 -18.66 6.12
CA ASN A 130 -6.01 -18.55 4.69
C ASN A 130 -7.42 -17.98 4.49
N PHE A 131 -7.48 -16.76 3.93
CA PHE A 131 -8.68 -15.99 3.63
C PHE A 131 -8.98 -15.90 2.12
N ILE A 132 -8.18 -16.54 1.27
CA ILE A 132 -8.40 -16.49 -0.19
C ILE A 132 -9.70 -17.20 -0.53
N ASN A 133 -10.50 -16.58 -1.41
CA ASN A 133 -11.83 -17.06 -1.82
C ASN A 133 -12.83 -17.25 -0.67
N LYS A 134 -12.60 -16.62 0.49
CA LYS A 134 -13.52 -16.61 1.63
C LYS A 134 -14.07 -15.19 1.79
N PRO A 135 -15.36 -14.95 1.47
CA PRO A 135 -15.97 -13.63 1.62
C PRO A 135 -15.83 -13.10 3.05
N ASP A 136 -15.43 -11.84 3.17
CA ASP A 136 -15.24 -11.16 4.45
C ASP A 136 -15.85 -9.76 4.38
N ASN A 137 -17.06 -9.63 4.90
CA ASN A 137 -17.82 -8.37 4.91
C ASN A 137 -17.54 -7.53 6.18
N THR A 138 -16.62 -7.98 7.05
CA THR A 138 -16.31 -7.29 8.30
C THR A 138 -15.27 -6.18 8.11
N ILE A 139 -14.53 -6.22 7.00
CA ILE A 139 -13.44 -5.31 6.72
C ILE A 139 -13.85 -4.30 5.66
N ALA A 140 -14.32 -3.14 6.13
CA ALA A 140 -14.59 -1.98 5.31
C ALA A 140 -14.07 -0.71 6.01
N PHE A 141 -13.63 0.27 5.22
CA PHE A 141 -13.43 1.63 5.71
C PHE A 141 -14.18 2.58 4.78
N MET A 142 -14.83 3.59 5.37
CA MET A 142 -15.61 4.57 4.65
C MET A 142 -14.93 5.93 4.75
N LEU A 143 -14.89 6.64 3.63
CA LEU A 143 -14.50 8.04 3.57
C LEU A 143 -15.75 8.83 3.21
N TYR A 144 -15.98 9.93 3.92
CA TYR A 144 -17.16 10.77 3.72
C TYR A 144 -16.72 12.14 3.21
N ASN A 145 -17.46 12.66 2.23
CA ASN A 145 -17.47 14.09 1.96
C ASN A 145 -18.53 14.72 2.87
N VAL A 146 -18.17 15.76 3.61
CA VAL A 146 -19.05 16.46 4.56
C VAL A 146 -19.82 17.63 3.93
N MET A 147 -19.62 17.88 2.64
CA MET A 147 -20.33 18.92 1.90
C MET A 147 -21.73 18.45 1.49
N ASP A 148 -22.70 19.34 1.55
CA ASP A 148 -24.05 19.08 1.07
C ASP A 148 -24.07 18.86 -0.45
N ALA A 149 -24.82 17.86 -0.89
CA ALA A 149 -25.01 17.59 -2.30
C ALA A 149 -26.00 18.61 -2.91
N PRO A 150 -25.67 19.22 -4.07
CA PRO A 150 -26.61 20.06 -4.78
C PRO A 150 -27.75 19.18 -5.35
N ASN A 151 -29.01 19.60 -5.15
CA ASN A 151 -30.21 18.88 -5.60
C ASN A 151 -30.20 17.40 -5.18
N GLN A 152 -30.47 17.17 -3.89
CA GLN A 152 -30.33 15.87 -3.22
C GLN A 152 -31.04 14.72 -3.94
N ASP A 153 -32.28 14.91 -4.40
CA ASP A 153 -33.04 13.84 -5.07
C ASP A 153 -32.35 13.35 -6.35
N SER A 154 -31.84 14.28 -7.16
CA SER A 154 -31.13 13.93 -8.39
C SER A 154 -29.76 13.31 -8.11
N TYR A 155 -29.07 13.78 -7.08
CA TYR A 155 -27.79 13.22 -6.65
C TYR A 155 -27.96 11.78 -6.15
N ASP A 156 -28.91 11.54 -5.25
CA ASP A 156 -29.17 10.23 -4.65
C ASP A 156 -29.57 9.20 -5.71
N GLN A 157 -30.42 9.58 -6.67
CA GLN A 157 -30.79 8.71 -7.79
C GLN A 157 -29.56 8.36 -8.67
N THR A 158 -28.68 9.32 -8.92
CA THR A 158 -27.45 9.11 -9.70
C THR A 158 -26.48 8.18 -8.98
N VAL A 159 -26.26 8.39 -7.68
CA VAL A 159 -25.42 7.53 -6.83
C VAL A 159 -25.97 6.11 -6.80
N LYS A 160 -27.29 5.94 -6.65
CA LYS A 160 -27.93 4.62 -6.67
C LYS A 160 -27.65 3.87 -7.98
N ILE A 161 -27.84 4.52 -9.13
CA ILE A 161 -27.56 3.93 -10.45
C ILE A 161 -26.07 3.59 -10.58
N LEU A 162 -25.19 4.49 -10.14
CA LEU A 162 -23.75 4.26 -10.19
C LEU A 162 -23.34 3.05 -9.33
N MET A 163 -23.83 2.96 -8.09
CA MET A 163 -23.53 1.86 -7.18
C MET A 163 -24.07 0.53 -7.70
N GLN A 164 -25.25 0.52 -8.32
CA GLN A 164 -25.78 -0.66 -9.01
C GLN A 164 -24.83 -1.12 -10.12
N LYS A 165 -24.45 -0.22 -11.04
CA LYS A 165 -23.53 -0.54 -12.14
C LYS A 165 -22.17 -1.06 -11.66
N ILE A 166 -21.62 -0.45 -10.61
CA ILE A 166 -20.34 -0.89 -10.04
C ILE A 166 -20.49 -2.27 -9.38
N SER A 167 -21.60 -2.52 -8.68
CA SER A 167 -21.87 -3.81 -8.05
C SER A 167 -22.01 -4.92 -9.10
N ASP A 168 -22.73 -4.64 -10.18
CA ASP A 168 -22.88 -5.57 -11.31
C ASP A 168 -21.52 -5.88 -11.95
N ALA A 169 -20.72 -4.84 -12.23
CA ALA A 169 -19.38 -5.01 -12.79
C ALA A 169 -18.44 -5.82 -11.88
N ALA A 170 -18.50 -5.61 -10.56
CA ALA A 170 -17.70 -6.36 -9.59
C ALA A 170 -18.13 -7.84 -9.54
N GLY A 171 -19.44 -8.12 -9.60
CA GLY A 171 -19.99 -9.48 -9.62
C GLY A 171 -19.68 -10.26 -10.90
N LEU A 172 -19.44 -9.57 -12.01
CA LEU A 172 -19.10 -10.16 -13.31
C LEU A 172 -17.60 -10.50 -13.46
N SER A 173 -16.73 -10.18 -12.49
CA SER A 173 -15.29 -10.48 -12.57
C SER A 173 -14.91 -11.98 -12.56
N ASN A 174 -15.90 -12.87 -12.73
CA ASN A 174 -15.74 -14.29 -12.98
C ASN A 174 -15.94 -14.62 -14.47
N ASN A 175 -14.89 -14.40 -15.28
CA ASN A 175 -14.54 -15.26 -16.43
C ASN A 175 -13.17 -14.86 -16.99
#